data_AF-A0A943QME2-F1
#
_entry.id   AF-A0A943QME2-F1
#
_cell.length_a   1.000
_cell.length_b   1.000
_cell.length_c   1.000
_cell.angle_alpha   90.00
_cell.angle_beta   90.00
_cell.angle_gamma   90.00
#
_symmetry.space_group_name_H-M   'P 1'
#
loop_
_entity.id
_entity.type
_entity.pdbx_description
1 polymer ?
#
loop_
_entity_poly.entity_id
_entity_poly.type
_entity_poly.pdbx_seq_one_letter_code
_entity_poly.pdbx_strand_id
1 'polypeptide(L)'
;FERLKEIRSKVSVPLVLHGASNVPDELVKEAISLGICKVNVATDLKIPFSDAVKEFFKENPDANDPRKYMTPGKKAMKEIVKHKIEVCGSANRY
;
A
#
# COMPACT_ATOMS: atom_id res chain seq x y z
N PHE A 1 11.43 6.92 -16.09
CA PHE A 1 11.28 8.18 -15.34
C PHE A 1 11.34 9.45 -16.19
N GLU A 2 12.02 9.46 -17.35
CA GLU A 2 12.09 10.67 -18.21
C GLU A 2 10.72 11.28 -18.54
N ARG A 3 9.74 10.46 -18.93
CA ARG A 3 8.36 10.95 -19.15
C ARG A 3 7.75 11.63 -17.91
N LEU A 4 8.02 11.13 -16.71
CA LEU A 4 7.53 11.75 -15.48
C LEU A 4 8.18 13.13 -15.25
N LYS A 5 9.48 13.25 -15.51
CA LYS A 5 10.21 14.54 -15.45
C LYS A 5 9.63 15.54 -16.44
N GLU A 6 9.41 15.12 -17.68
CA GLU A 6 8.79 15.95 -18.72
C GLU A 6 7.41 16.44 -18.28
N ILE A 7 6.54 15.54 -17.81
CA ILE A 7 5.21 15.91 -17.30
C ILE A 7 5.33 16.92 -16.17
N ARG A 8 6.17 16.64 -15.16
CA ARG A 8 6.37 17.54 -14.01
C ARG A 8 6.89 18.91 -14.42
N SER A 9 7.69 19.01 -15.48
CA SER A 9 8.15 20.31 -16.03
C SER A 9 7.03 21.13 -16.66
N LYS A 10 5.94 20.49 -17.08
CA LYS A 10 4.82 21.13 -17.79
C LYS A 10 3.61 21.41 -16.90
N VAL A 11 3.52 20.75 -15.74
CA VAL A 11 2.38 20.90 -14.83
C VAL A 11 2.82 21.17 -13.40
N SER A 12 2.17 22.13 -12.76
CA SER A 12 2.42 22.46 -11.36
C SER A 12 1.56 21.64 -10.39
N VAL A 13 0.43 21.09 -10.86
CA VAL A 13 -0.53 20.34 -10.05
C VAL A 13 0.07 19.05 -9.45
N PRO A 14 -0.46 18.56 -8.31
CA PRO A 14 -0.04 17.28 -7.73
C PRO A 14 -0.28 16.11 -8.68
N LEU A 15 0.71 15.20 -8.80
CA LEU A 15 0.62 14.02 -9.67
C LEU A 15 0.24 12.77 -8.87
N VAL A 16 -0.47 11.84 -9.54
CA VAL A 16 -0.95 10.59 -8.94
C VAL A 16 -0.32 9.39 -9.64
N LEU A 17 0.21 8.45 -8.85
CA LEU A 17 0.71 7.16 -9.32
C LEU A 17 -0.35 6.08 -9.04
N HIS A 18 -0.92 5.54 -10.12
CA HIS A 18 -1.79 4.37 -10.06
C HIS A 18 -0.98 3.08 -10.18
N GLY A 19 -1.53 1.97 -9.71
CA GLY A 19 -0.92 0.64 -9.90
C GLY A 19 0.42 0.44 -9.19
N ALA A 20 0.64 1.10 -8.05
CA ALA A 20 1.91 1.02 -7.32
C ALA A 20 2.09 -0.26 -6.50
N SER A 21 1.12 -1.18 -6.57
CA SER A 21 1.22 -2.49 -5.93
C SER A 21 2.32 -3.35 -6.57
N ASN A 22 3.12 -4.02 -5.75
CA ASN A 22 4.31 -4.79 -6.16
C ASN A 22 5.40 -4.00 -6.90
N VAL A 23 5.29 -2.67 -6.97
CA VAL A 23 6.39 -1.83 -7.47
C VAL A 23 7.47 -1.78 -6.39
N PRO A 24 8.75 -2.01 -6.72
CA PRO A 24 9.86 -1.87 -5.77
C PRO A 24 9.86 -0.51 -5.09
N ASP A 25 10.11 -0.49 -3.78
CA ASP A 25 10.00 0.73 -2.98
C ASP A 25 10.93 1.85 -3.47
N GLU A 26 12.12 1.51 -3.97
CA GLU A 26 13.06 2.50 -4.52
C GLU A 26 12.50 3.20 -5.76
N LEU A 27 11.72 2.51 -6.59
CA LEU A 27 11.06 3.12 -7.75
C LEU A 27 9.90 4.02 -7.32
N VAL A 28 9.20 3.67 -6.23
CA VAL A 28 8.16 4.53 -5.65
C VAL A 28 8.79 5.81 -5.08
N LYS A 29 9.89 5.68 -4.34
CA LYS A 29 10.66 6.83 -3.80
C LYS A 29 11.18 7.72 -4.92
N GLU A 30 11.71 7.15 -6.00
CA GLU A 30 12.14 7.90 -7.18
C GLU A 30 10.96 8.62 -7.86
N ALA A 31 9.80 7.96 -7.99
CA ALA A 31 8.61 8.61 -8.55
C ALA A 31 8.15 9.80 -7.68
N ILE A 32 8.22 9.66 -6.35
CA ILE A 32 7.87 10.73 -5.40
C ILE A 32 8.86 11.90 -5.51
N SER A 33 10.16 11.64 -5.57
CA SER A 33 11.17 12.71 -5.73
C SER A 33 11.01 13.49 -7.05
N LEU A 34 10.38 12.87 -8.04
CA LEU A 34 10.05 13.46 -9.34
C LEU A 34 8.64 14.09 -9.40
N GLY A 35 7.93 14.15 -8.28
CA GLY A 35 6.71 14.96 -8.13
C GLY A 35 5.39 14.19 -8.03
N ILE A 36 5.43 12.87 -7.83
CA ILE A 36 4.23 12.13 -7.38
C ILE A 36 3.88 12.54 -5.95
N CYS A 37 2.62 12.93 -5.73
CA CYS A 37 2.09 13.35 -4.43
C CYS A 37 1.05 12.37 -3.86
N LYS A 38 0.51 11.46 -4.68
CA LYS A 38 -0.46 10.45 -4.26
C LYS A 38 -0.12 9.10 -4.88
N VAL A 39 -0.01 8.06 -4.05
CA VAL A 39 0.27 6.69 -4.48
C VAL A 39 -0.95 5.81 -4.18
N ASN A 40 -1.45 5.09 -5.18
CA ASN A 40 -2.56 4.16 -5.01
C ASN A 40 -2.05 2.73 -4.79
N VAL A 41 -2.40 2.15 -3.64
CA VAL A 41 -2.06 0.77 -3.26
C VAL A 41 -3.35 0.01 -2.96
N ALA A 42 -3.52 -1.17 -3.57
CA ALA A 42 -4.72 -1.99 -3.35
C ALA A 42 -4.40 -3.48 -3.22
N THR A 43 -3.63 -4.03 -4.15
CA THR A 43 -3.32 -5.46 -4.18
C THR A 43 -2.47 -5.88 -2.97
N ASP A 44 -1.45 -5.10 -2.62
CA ASP A 44 -0.61 -5.30 -1.43
C ASP A 44 -1.41 -5.31 -0.11
N LEU A 45 -2.61 -4.73 -0.10
CA LEU A 45 -3.48 -4.73 1.09
C LEU A 45 -4.37 -5.98 1.13
N LYS A 46 -4.96 -6.35 -0.01
CA LYS A 46 -5.94 -7.44 -0.12
C LYS A 46 -5.31 -8.82 0.05
N ILE A 47 -4.12 -9.03 -0.51
CA ILE A 47 -3.43 -10.33 -0.46
C ILE A 47 -3.12 -10.74 1.00
N PRO A 48 -2.32 -9.99 1.77
CA PRO A 48 -1.95 -10.41 3.13
C PRO A 48 -3.14 -10.43 4.08
N PHE A 49 -4.16 -9.57 3.86
CA PHE A 49 -5.41 -9.67 4.59
C PHE A 49 -6.09 -11.03 4.34
N SER A 50 -6.26 -11.38 3.06
CA SER A 50 -6.95 -12.61 2.66
C SER A 50 -6.19 -13.85 3.12
N ASP A 51 -4.85 -13.83 3.03
CA ASP A 51 -4.03 -14.97 3.42
C ASP A 51 -4.07 -15.19 4.94
N ALA A 52 -4.04 -14.12 5.74
CA ALA A 52 -4.21 -14.22 7.19
C ALA A 52 -5.61 -14.72 7.60
N VAL A 53 -6.65 -14.34 6.86
CA VAL A 53 -8.02 -14.86 7.08
C VAL A 53 -8.10 -16.35 6.70
N LYS A 54 -7.53 -16.73 5.55
CA LYS A 54 -7.49 -18.14 5.11
C LYS A 54 -6.77 -19.01 6.14
N GLU A 55 -5.63 -18.54 6.66
CA GLU A 55 -4.86 -19.29 7.64
C GLU A 55 -5.64 -19.46 8.95
N PHE A 56 -6.31 -18.41 9.42
CA PHE A 56 -7.17 -18.49 10.59
C PHE A 56 -8.25 -19.58 10.45
N PHE A 57 -8.88 -19.71 9.27
CA PHE A 57 -9.90 -20.74 9.03
C PHE A 57 -9.34 -22.15 8.87
N LYS A 58 -8.09 -22.32 8.41
CA LYS A 58 -7.43 -23.63 8.42
C LYS A 58 -7.22 -24.13 9.86
N GLU A 59 -6.83 -23.23 10.75
CA GLU A 59 -6.57 -23.54 12.16
C GLU A 59 -7.87 -23.64 12.99
N ASN A 60 -8.93 -22.96 12.56
CA ASN A 60 -10.20 -22.85 13.31
C ASN A 60 -11.41 -23.12 12.37
N PRO A 61 -11.62 -24.38 11.92
CA PRO A 61 -12.61 -24.71 10.89
C PRO A 61 -14.06 -24.37 11.28
N ASP A 62 -14.39 -24.43 12.58
CA ASP A 62 -15.74 -24.15 13.09
C ASP A 62 -15.96 -22.68 13.51
N ALA A 63 -14.97 -21.80 13.29
CA ALA A 63 -15.08 -20.41 13.69
C ALA A 63 -16.13 -19.65 12.88
N ASN A 64 -16.93 -18.81 13.55
CA ASN A 64 -17.96 -17.99 12.92
C ASN A 64 -17.96 -16.53 13.39
N ASP A 65 -17.17 -16.20 14.42
CA ASP A 65 -17.10 -14.84 14.97
C ASP A 65 -16.21 -13.95 14.08
N PRO A 66 -16.77 -12.94 13.38
CA PRO A 66 -16.02 -12.06 12.51
C PRO A 66 -14.91 -11.30 13.22
N ARG A 67 -15.07 -11.02 14.51
CA ARG A 67 -14.04 -10.31 15.27
C ARG A 67 -12.76 -11.14 15.34
N LYS A 68 -12.88 -12.48 15.41
CA LYS A 68 -11.74 -13.38 15.52
C LYS A 68 -10.96 -13.49 14.20
N TYR A 69 -11.64 -13.73 13.07
CA TYR A 69 -10.94 -13.88 11.78
C TYR A 69 -10.57 -12.55 11.11
N MET A 70 -11.31 -11.46 11.37
CA MET A 70 -10.97 -10.14 10.81
C MET A 70 -9.78 -9.49 11.52
N THR A 71 -9.51 -9.84 12.78
CA THR A 71 -8.38 -9.30 13.56
C THR A 71 -7.02 -9.64 12.93
N PRO A 72 -6.67 -10.90 12.61
CA PRO A 72 -5.41 -11.22 11.95
C PRO A 72 -5.32 -10.58 10.56
N GLY A 73 -6.42 -10.57 9.78
CA GLY A 73 -6.47 -9.87 8.49
C GLY A 73 -6.14 -8.38 8.62
N LYS A 74 -6.79 -7.67 9.55
CA LYS A 74 -6.52 -6.25 9.82
C LYS A 74 -5.09 -6.02 10.28
N LYS A 75 -4.53 -6.91 11.10
CA LYS A 75 -3.13 -6.83 11.56
C LYS A 75 -2.17 -6.95 10.38
N ALA A 76 -2.35 -7.95 9.52
CA ALA A 76 -1.52 -8.14 8.34
C ALA A 76 -1.58 -6.94 7.39
N MET A 77 -2.78 -6.43 7.10
CA MET A 77 -2.97 -5.21 6.31
C MET A 77 -2.30 -3.99 6.94
N LYS A 78 -2.40 -3.83 8.26
CA LYS A 78 -1.83 -2.70 9.00
C LYS A 78 -0.31 -2.62 8.83
N GLU A 79 0.39 -3.75 8.83
CA GLU A 79 1.84 -3.76 8.63
C GLU A 79 2.23 -3.29 7.22
N ILE A 80 1.45 -3.67 6.20
CA ILE A 80 1.66 -3.13 4.84
C ILE A 80 1.39 -1.63 4.79
N VAL A 81 0.31 -1.15 5.41
CA VAL A 81 -0.01 0.29 5.43
C VAL A 81 1.12 1.08 6.09
N LYS A 82 1.64 0.62 7.24
CA LYS A 82 2.81 1.25 7.88
C LYS A 82 4.01 1.30 6.96
N HIS A 83 4.35 0.17 6.33
CA HIS A 83 5.45 0.11 5.36
C HIS A 83 5.27 1.12 4.23
N LYS A 84 4.07 1.20 3.64
CA LYS A 84 3.80 2.16 2.55
C LYS A 84 3.83 3.62 3.02
N ILE A 85 3.46 3.91 4.27
CA ILE A 85 3.61 5.25 4.87
C ILE A 85 5.09 5.64 4.95
N GLU A 86 5.95 4.74 5.41
CA GLU A 86 7.40 4.96 5.46
C GLU A 86 7.99 5.17 4.06
N VAL A 87 7.66 4.29 3.11
CA VAL A 87 8.10 4.40 1.70
C VAL A 87 7.66 5.72 1.07
N CYS A 88 6.43 6.17 1.37
CA CYS A 88 5.91 7.44 0.87
C CYS A 88 6.48 8.67 1.59
N GLY A 89 7.25 8.49 2.68
CA GLY A 89 7.76 9.59 3.49
C GLY A 89 6.67 10.45 4.14
N SER A 90 5.50 9.86 4.41
CA SER A 90 4.34 10.57 4.98
C SER A 90 4.19 10.41 6.48
N ALA A 91 5.06 9.64 7.14
CA ALA A 91 5.09 9.52 8.59
C ALA A 91 5.25 10.92 9.25
N ASN A 92 4.39 11.20 10.24
CA ASN A 92 4.38 12.44 11.02
C ASN A 92 4.16 13.74 10.20
N ARG A 93 3.43 13.68 9.10
CA ARG A 93 3.04 14.84 8.27
C ARG A 93 1.52 15.00 8.24
N TYR A 94 0.96 15.59 9.30
CA TYR A 94 -0.48 15.80 9.53
C TYR A 94 -0.91 17.25 9.32
#